data_AF-A0A455U0M4-F1
#
_entry.id   AF-A0A455U0M4-F1
#
_cell.length_a   1.000
_cell.length_b   1.000
_cell.length_c   1.000
_cell.angle_alpha   90.00
_cell.angle_beta   90.00
_cell.angle_gamma   90.00
#
_symmetry.space_group_name_H-M   'P 1'
#
loop_
_entity.id
_entity.type
_entity.pdbx_description
1 polymer ?
#
loop_
_entity_poly.entity_id
_entity_poly.type
_entity_poly.pdbx_seq_one_letter_code
_entity_poly.pdbx_strand_id
1 'polypeptide(L)'
;MIKTGRAAHRQSGERALKYKDLREFIAALEAQGELKRIHIEVDPYLEITEICDRTLRAGGPALLFENVKGHDMPLLGNLFGTPKRVALGMGQELGRSAQRSR
;
A
#
# COMPACT_ATOMS: atom_id res chain seq x y z
N MET A 1 18.12 24.10 -50.81
CA MET A 1 18.86 23.63 -49.62
C MET A 1 17.85 23.24 -48.55
N ILE A 2 17.52 21.96 -48.45
CA ILE A 2 16.48 21.44 -47.54
C ILE A 2 17.19 20.91 -46.30
N LYS A 3 17.07 21.60 -45.15
CA LYS A 3 17.46 21.04 -43.85
C LYS A 3 16.21 20.60 -43.13
N THR A 4 15.94 19.30 -43.24
CA THR A 4 14.91 18.54 -42.53
C THR A 4 15.10 18.70 -41.02
N GLY A 5 14.11 19.28 -40.34
CA GLY A 5 14.08 19.39 -38.89
C GLY A 5 14.01 18.02 -38.24
N ARG A 6 15.04 17.67 -37.48
CA ARG A 6 15.12 16.41 -36.72
C ARG A 6 14.05 16.45 -35.63
N ALA A 7 13.09 15.54 -35.70
CA ALA A 7 12.07 15.36 -34.68
C ALA A 7 12.72 15.19 -33.30
N ALA A 8 12.31 16.03 -32.35
CA ALA A 8 12.69 15.89 -30.95
C ALA A 8 12.11 14.57 -30.42
N HIS A 9 12.99 13.60 -30.20
CA HIS A 9 12.68 12.42 -29.40
C HIS A 9 12.31 12.91 -28.00
N ARG A 10 11.01 12.95 -27.66
CA ARG A 10 10.59 12.99 -26.26
C ARG A 10 11.09 11.70 -25.64
N GLN A 11 12.14 11.79 -24.82
CA GLN A 11 12.45 10.75 -23.85
C GLN A 11 11.27 10.70 -22.88
N SER A 12 10.36 9.75 -23.10
CA SER A 12 9.44 9.30 -22.06
C SER A 12 10.31 8.69 -20.97
N GLY A 13 10.65 9.49 -19.95
CA GLY A 13 11.40 9.00 -18.80
C GLY A 13 10.65 7.82 -18.20
N GLU A 14 11.35 6.69 -18.02
CA GLU A 14 10.86 5.59 -17.21
C GLU A 14 10.36 6.16 -15.89
N ARG A 15 9.08 5.97 -15.60
CA ARG A 15 8.52 6.31 -14.30
C ARG A 15 9.13 5.31 -13.33
N ALA A 16 10.20 5.70 -12.65
CA ALA A 16 10.81 4.88 -11.61
C ALA A 16 9.71 4.38 -10.67
N LEU A 17 9.77 3.09 -10.30
CA LEU A 17 8.84 2.51 -9.33
C LEU A 17 8.87 3.38 -8.06
N LYS A 18 7.68 3.81 -7.60
CA LYS A 18 7.54 4.77 -6.49
C LYS A 18 8.18 4.27 -5.19
N TYR A 19 8.22 2.96 -4.99
CA TYR A 19 8.88 2.31 -3.85
C TYR A 19 9.84 1.26 -4.38
N LYS A 20 11.01 1.15 -3.77
CA LYS A 20 12.04 0.17 -4.16
C LYS A 20 11.76 -1.22 -3.60
N ASP A 21 11.13 -1.29 -2.44
CA ASP A 21 10.78 -2.53 -1.76
C ASP A 21 9.53 -2.40 -0.88
N LEU A 22 9.14 -3.50 -0.24
CA LEU A 22 8.00 -3.55 0.66
C LEU A 22 8.18 -2.67 1.92
N ARG A 23 9.42 -2.48 2.40
CA ARG A 23 9.68 -1.69 3.61
C ARG A 23 9.45 -0.20 3.35
N GLU A 24 9.92 0.30 2.21
CA GLU A 24 9.63 1.66 1.75
C GLU A 24 8.11 1.86 1.57
N PHE A 25 7.40 0.86 1.06
CA PHE A 25 5.94 0.95 0.92
C PHE A 25 5.21 0.96 2.27
N ILE A 26 5.59 0.08 3.21
CA ILE A 26 5.06 0.06 4.59
C ILE A 26 5.26 1.41 5.27
N ALA A 27 6.46 1.99 5.17
CA ALA A 27 6.76 3.30 5.74
C ALA A 27 5.89 4.42 5.12
N ALA A 28 5.65 4.35 3.80
CA ALA A 28 4.79 5.31 3.12
C ALA A 28 3.30 5.18 3.52
N LEU A 29 2.82 3.97 3.79
CA LEU A 29 1.46 3.75 4.32
C LEU A 29 1.33 4.27 5.75
N GLU A 30 2.32 4.01 6.60
CA GLU A 30 2.37 4.47 7.99
C GLU A 30 2.35 6.01 8.07
N ALA A 31 3.17 6.68 7.25
CA ALA A 31 3.20 8.14 7.15
C ALA A 31 1.86 8.77 6.70
N GLN A 32 1.03 8.01 5.98
CA GLN A 32 -0.29 8.44 5.49
C GLN A 32 -1.45 7.97 6.40
N GLY A 33 -1.16 7.32 7.53
CA GLY A 33 -2.18 6.74 8.42
C GLY A 33 -2.91 5.51 7.85
N GLU A 34 -2.38 4.93 6.77
CA GLU A 34 -2.92 3.74 6.11
C GLU A 34 -2.34 2.43 6.66
N LEU A 35 -1.46 2.50 7.66
CA LEU A 35 -0.93 1.35 8.37
C LEU A 35 -0.88 1.61 9.88
N LYS A 36 -1.17 0.57 10.67
CA LYS A 36 -1.03 0.57 12.12
C LYS A 36 -0.16 -0.60 12.56
N ARG A 37 0.83 -0.31 13.42
CA ARG A 37 1.62 -1.33 14.11
C ARG A 37 0.90 -1.81 15.37
N ILE A 38 0.91 -3.12 15.58
CA ILE A 38 0.35 -3.82 16.73
C ILE A 38 1.52 -4.52 17.45
N HIS A 39 1.89 -3.98 18.61
CA HIS A 39 3.04 -4.46 19.40
C HIS A 39 2.64 -5.47 20.49
N ILE A 40 1.34 -5.52 20.85
CA ILE A 40 0.84 -6.52 21.78
C ILE A 40 0.94 -7.91 21.15
N GLU A 41 1.17 -8.94 21.96
CA GLU A 41 1.12 -10.33 21.48
C GLU A 41 -0.31 -10.66 21.03
N VAL A 42 -0.44 -11.27 19.85
CA VAL A 42 -1.74 -11.68 19.29
C VAL A 42 -1.65 -13.13 18.83
N ASP A 43 -2.72 -13.90 19.08
CA ASP A 43 -2.79 -15.31 18.69
C ASP A 43 -3.05 -15.42 17.18
N PRO A 44 -2.21 -16.16 16.41
CA PRO A 44 -2.47 -16.37 14.99
C PRO A 44 -3.72 -17.22 14.74
N TYR A 45 -4.19 -17.99 15.73
CA TYR A 45 -5.39 -18.80 15.60
C TYR A 45 -6.65 -17.95 15.77
N LEU A 46 -7.24 -17.57 14.64
CA LEU A 46 -8.52 -16.85 14.49
C LEU A 46 -8.53 -15.40 15.02
N GLU A 47 -7.76 -15.04 16.03
CA GLU A 47 -7.74 -13.69 16.60
C GLU A 47 -7.20 -12.65 15.59
N ILE A 48 -6.02 -12.89 14.99
CA ILE A 48 -5.50 -12.02 13.92
C ILE A 48 -6.50 -11.89 12.76
N THR A 49 -7.16 -12.99 12.38
CA THR A 49 -8.15 -12.98 11.29
C THR A 49 -9.37 -12.12 11.62
N GLU A 50 -9.92 -12.26 12.82
CA GLU A 50 -11.05 -11.45 13.29
C GLU A 50 -10.69 -9.95 13.37
N ILE A 51 -9.50 -9.63 13.88
CA ILE A 51 -9.00 -8.25 13.91
C ILE A 51 -8.89 -7.69 12.48
N CYS A 52 -8.34 -8.48 11.55
CA CYS A 52 -8.24 -8.08 10.14
C CYS A 52 -9.61 -7.88 9.50
N ASP A 53 -10.56 -8.80 9.67
CA ASP A 53 -11.91 -8.72 9.09
C ASP A 53 -12.66 -7.48 9.59
N ARG A 54 -12.72 -7.29 10.91
CA ARG A 54 -13.39 -6.12 11.51
C ARG A 54 -12.78 -4.81 11.05
N THR A 55 -11.44 -4.72 11.03
CA THR A 55 -10.72 -3.53 10.56
C THR A 55 -11.02 -3.26 9.08
N LEU A 56 -11.01 -4.30 8.25
CA LEU A 56 -11.26 -4.17 6.82
C LEU A 56 -12.69 -3.73 6.52
N ARG A 57 -13.69 -4.30 7.20
CA ARG A 57 -15.10 -3.90 7.06
C ARG A 57 -15.35 -2.45 7.43
N ALA A 58 -14.60 -1.92 8.39
CA ALA A 58 -14.62 -0.50 8.76
C ALA A 58 -13.85 0.40 7.78
N GLY A 59 -13.23 -0.15 6.72
CA GLY A 59 -12.35 0.59 5.82
C GLY A 59 -11.03 1.04 6.46
N GLY A 60 -10.64 0.39 7.56
CA GLY A 60 -9.47 0.74 8.37
C GLY A 60 -8.13 0.44 7.71
N PRO A 61 -7.01 0.72 8.41
CA PRO A 61 -5.66 0.62 7.87
C PRO A 61 -5.21 -0.83 7.62
N ALA A 62 -4.07 -0.98 6.95
CA ALA A 62 -3.28 -2.20 7.02
C ALA A 62 -2.74 -2.41 8.44
N LEU A 63 -2.50 -3.66 8.83
CA LEU A 63 -2.09 -4.02 10.19
C LEU A 63 -0.77 -4.78 10.14
N LEU A 64 0.23 -4.28 10.86
CA LEU A 64 1.51 -4.98 11.04
C LEU A 64 1.58 -5.49 12.48
N PHE A 65 1.40 -6.80 12.64
CA PHE A 65 1.54 -7.50 13.91
C PHE A 65 3.01 -7.86 14.10
N GLU A 66 3.65 -7.26 15.09
CA GLU A 66 5.09 -7.45 15.35
C GLU A 66 5.37 -8.54 16.38
N ASN A 67 4.35 -8.93 17.15
CA ASN A 67 4.44 -9.98 18.16
C ASN A 67 3.32 -11.00 17.93
N VAL A 68 3.63 -12.07 17.18
CA VAL A 68 2.70 -13.16 16.88
C VAL A 68 3.05 -14.33 17.80
N LYS A 69 2.08 -14.78 18.59
CA LYS A 69 2.30 -15.82 19.60
C LYS A 69 2.93 -17.07 18.99
N GLY A 70 4.10 -17.46 19.51
CA GLY A 70 4.84 -18.65 19.06
C GLY A 70 5.58 -18.50 17.73
N HIS A 71 5.72 -17.28 17.19
CA HIS A 71 6.39 -17.03 15.91
C HIS A 71 7.28 -15.77 15.96
N ASP A 72 8.50 -15.88 15.44
CA ASP A 72 9.43 -14.73 15.34
C ASP A 72 9.18 -13.85 14.10
N MET A 73 8.37 -14.33 13.15
CA MET A 73 8.08 -13.62 11.91
C MET A 73 6.86 -12.69 12.10
N PRO A 74 6.99 -11.37 11.85
CA PRO A 74 5.85 -10.47 11.89
C PRO A 74 4.85 -10.76 10.77
N LEU A 75 3.58 -10.43 11.01
CA LEU A 75 2.49 -10.65 10.07
C LEU A 75 1.92 -9.32 9.58
N LEU A 76 1.89 -9.12 8.27
CA LEU A 76 1.27 -7.96 7.63
C LEU A 76 -0.09 -8.35 7.03
N GLY A 77 -1.17 -7.83 7.62
CA GLY A 77 -2.54 -8.02 7.17
C GLY A 77 -3.10 -6.78 6.46
N ASN A 78 -4.15 -6.98 5.65
CA ASN A 78 -4.93 -5.91 5.00
C ASN A 78 -4.14 -4.94 4.10
N LEU A 79 -2.93 -5.31 3.66
CA LEU A 79 -2.02 -4.46 2.88
C LEU A 79 -2.71 -3.84 1.66
N PHE A 80 -3.51 -4.62 0.94
CA PHE A 80 -4.27 -4.19 -0.24
C PHE A 80 -5.79 -4.19 0.00
N GLY A 81 -6.22 -4.06 1.25
CA GLY A 81 -7.62 -4.20 1.64
C GLY A 81 -8.58 -3.13 1.08
N THR A 82 -8.07 -1.97 0.65
CA THR A 82 -8.91 -0.90 0.08
C THR A 82 -8.43 -0.50 -1.32
N PRO A 83 -9.33 0.01 -2.19
CA PRO A 83 -8.93 0.58 -3.48
C PRO A 83 -7.84 1.64 -3.35
N LYS A 84 -7.87 2.43 -2.26
CA LYS A 84 -6.82 3.42 -1.92
C LYS A 84 -5.45 2.77 -1.79
N ARG A 85 -5.33 1.72 -0.97
CA ARG A 85 -4.05 1.04 -0.77
C ARG A 85 -3.57 0.29 -2.01
N VAL A 86 -4.49 -0.24 -2.82
CA VAL A 86 -4.14 -0.81 -4.15
C VAL A 86 -3.56 0.26 -5.07
N ALA A 87 -4.23 1.41 -5.22
CA ALA A 87 -3.72 2.50 -6.06
C ALA A 87 -2.35 2.99 -5.58
N LEU A 88 -2.19 3.17 -4.27
CA LEU A 88 -0.92 3.56 -3.65
C LEU A 88 0.19 2.55 -3.99
N GLY A 89 -0.07 1.24 -3.86
CA GLY A 89 0.89 0.19 -4.20
C GLY A 89 1.29 0.16 -5.67
N MET A 90 0.38 0.58 -6.56
CA MET A 90 0.65 0.75 -8.00
C MET A 90 1.37 2.08 -8.33
N GLY A 91 1.81 2.84 -7.32
CA GLY A 91 2.46 4.14 -7.50
C GLY A 91 1.51 5.25 -7.96
N GLN A 92 0.19 5.03 -7.84
CA GLN A 92 -0.84 5.97 -8.24
C GLN A 92 -1.47 6.65 -7.03
N GLU A 93 -2.04 7.82 -7.25
CA GLU A 93 -2.96 8.44 -6.29
C GLU A 93 -4.37 8.20 -6.81
N LEU A 94 -5.31 7.94 -5.91
CA LEU A 94 -6.70 7.78 -6.31
C LEU A 94 -7.23 9.14 -6.76
N GLY A 95 -7.36 9.32 -8.07
CA GLY A 95 -7.95 10.51 -8.64
C GLY A 95 -9.38 10.72 -8.14
N ARG A 96 -9.80 11.99 -8.02
CA ARG A 96 -11.16 12.41 -7.59
C ARG A 96 -12.32 11.73 -8.33
N SER A 97 -12.07 11.08 -9.46
CA SER A 97 -13.05 10.39 -10.29
C SER A 97 -13.74 9.19 -9.61
N ALA A 98 -13.15 8.58 -8.58
CA ALA A 98 -13.70 7.38 -7.93
C ALA A 98 -14.67 7.67 -6.75
N GLN A 99 -14.85 8.94 -6.37
CA GLN A 99 -15.75 9.33 -5.28
C GLN A 99 -17.22 9.51 -5.72
N ARG A 100 -17.55 9.27 -7.00
CA ARG A 100 -18.87 9.56 -7.59
C ARG A 100 -19.85 8.38 -7.65
N SER A 101 -19.50 7.20 -7.14
CA SER A 101 -20.45 6.09 -7.03
C SER A 101 -20.64 5.73 -5.55
N ARG A 102 -21.44 6.55 -4.87
CA ARG A 102 -22.18 6.19 -3.66
C ARG A 102 -23.64 6.51 -3.91
#